data_AF-A0A8J4QPF9-F1
#
_entry.id   AF-A0A8J4QPF9-F1
#
_cell.length_a   1.000
_cell.length_b   1.000
_cell.length_c   1.000
_cell.angle_alpha   90.00
_cell.angle_beta   90.00
_cell.angle_gamma   90.00
#
_symmetry.space_group_name_H-M   'P 1'
#
loop_
_entity.id
_entity.type
_entity.pdbx_description
1 polymer ?
#
loop_
_entity_poly.entity_id
_entity_poly.type
_entity_poly.pdbx_seq_one_letter_code
_entity_poly.pdbx_strand_id
1 'polypeptide(L)'
;FEATRRIRLMESKANEQMNGGDTDEGANRKRGWHVPILAMTADVIHATYEECLKCGMDGYVSKPFEEENLYQAVAKFFKSKPMSAS
;
A
#
# COMPACT_ATOMS: atom_id res chain seq x y z
N PHE A 1 -13.87 0.53 2.16
CA PHE A 1 -13.62 1.76 1.38
C PHE A 1 -13.35 3.01 2.24
N GLU A 2 -14.18 3.37 3.23
CA GLU A 2 -13.96 4.59 4.03
C GLU A 2 -12.65 4.58 4.83
N ALA A 3 -12.33 3.44 5.48
CA ALA A 3 -11.06 3.27 6.19
C ALA A 3 -9.85 3.56 5.29
N THR A 4 -9.84 3.03 4.07
CA THR A 4 -8.80 3.28 3.06
C THR A 4 -8.65 4.78 2.79
N ARG A 5 -9.76 5.49 2.55
CA ARG A 5 -9.72 6.94 2.29
C ARG A 5 -9.11 7.71 3.46
N ARG A 6 -9.46 7.34 4.71
CA ARG A 6 -8.88 7.96 5.91
C ARG A 6 -7.38 7.69 6.01
N ILE A 7 -6.93 6.46 5.76
CA ILE A 7 -5.51 6.09 5.75
C ILE A 7 -4.75 6.92 4.71
N ARG A 8 -5.26 6.99 3.48
CA ARG A 8 -4.63 7.78 2.40
C ARG A 8 -4.61 9.27 2.68
N LEU A 9 -5.63 9.82 3.33
CA LEU A 9 -5.62 11.22 3.77
C LEU A 9 -4.53 11.46 4.82
N MET A 10 -4.37 10.56 5.79
CA MET A 10 -3.30 10.67 6.79
C MET A 10 -1.91 10.55 6.15
N GLU A 11 -1.75 9.63 5.21
CA GLU A 11 -0.53 9.45 4.41
C GLU A 11 -0.16 10.73 3.63
N SER A 12 -1.12 11.34 2.93
CA SER A 12 -0.92 12.61 2.21
C SER A 12 -0.45 13.73 3.14
N LYS A 13 -1.14 13.92 4.27
CA LYS A 13 -0.78 14.96 5.25
C LYS A 13 0.62 14.75 5.84
N ALA A 14 0.99 13.50 6.14
CA ALA A 14 2.32 13.18 6.62
C ALA A 14 3.40 13.49 5.56
N ASN A 15 3.13 13.17 4.31
CA ASN A 15 4.04 13.43 3.19
C ASN A 15 4.19 14.92 2.85
N GLU A 16 3.10 15.69 2.94
CA GLU A 16 3.11 17.14 2.80
C GLU A 16 3.99 17.82 3.88
N GLN A 17 3.85 17.39 5.13
CA GLN A 17 4.68 17.89 6.24
C GLN A 17 6.17 17.58 6.07
N MET A 18 6.51 16.43 5.48
CA MET A 18 7.91 16.03 5.24
C MET A 18 8.60 16.79 4.10
N ASN A 19 7.82 17.30 3.14
CA ASN A 19 8.33 18.05 1.99
C ASN A 19 8.46 19.56 2.27
N GLY A 20 8.01 20.05 3.43
CA GLY A 20 8.09 21.46 3.83
C GLY A 20 9.45 21.94 4.37
N GLY A 21 10.53 21.17 4.17
CA GLY A 21 11.87 21.49 4.69
C GLY A 21 12.98 21.17 3.68
N ASP A 22 13.48 22.26 3.07
CA ASP A 22 14.67 22.46 2.23
C ASP A 22 14.90 21.60 0.98
N THR A 23 15.00 22.32 -0.13
CA THR A 23 15.81 22.01 -1.31
C THR A 23 17.21 21.56 -0.91
N ASP A 24 17.53 20.28 -1.12
CA ASP A 24 18.92 19.83 -1.17
C ASP A 24 19.12 18.90 -2.37
N GLU A 25 19.98 19.36 -3.28
CA GLU A 25 20.38 18.71 -4.53
C GLU A 25 21.27 17.48 -4.25
N GLY A 26 20.69 16.39 -3.75
CA GLY A 26 21.49 15.23 -3.41
C GLY A 26 20.73 13.91 -3.35
N ALA A 27 20.29 13.39 -4.51
CA ALA A 27 19.98 11.98 -4.83
C ALA A 27 19.15 11.10 -3.86
N ASN A 28 18.67 11.60 -2.73
CA ASN A 28 17.93 10.87 -1.71
C ASN A 28 16.61 11.60 -1.44
N ARG A 29 15.76 11.66 -2.47
CA ARG A 29 14.36 12.07 -2.32
C ARG A 29 13.79 11.27 -1.14
N LYS A 30 13.50 11.93 -0.02
CA LYS A 30 12.78 11.36 1.12
C LYS A 30 11.60 10.59 0.54
N ARG A 31 11.64 9.26 0.58
CA ARG A 31 10.51 8.46 0.11
C ARG A 31 9.36 8.81 1.03
N GLY A 32 8.30 9.39 0.49
CA GLY A 32 7.08 9.62 1.24
C GLY A 32 6.62 8.32 1.89
N TRP A 33 5.98 8.42 3.05
CA TRP A 33 5.29 7.31 3.67
C TRP A 33 4.27 6.75 2.69
N HIS A 34 4.26 5.42 2.59
CA HIS A 34 3.24 4.69 1.87
C HIS A 34 2.96 3.38 2.61
N VAL A 35 1.79 3.30 3.26
CA VAL A 35 1.38 2.09 3.97
C VAL A 35 0.61 1.18 3.02
N PRO A 36 1.02 -0.09 2.85
CA PRO A 36 0.28 -1.03 2.02
C PRO A 36 -1.11 -1.35 2.59
N ILE A 37 -2.14 -1.29 1.76
CA ILE A 37 -3.53 -1.62 2.12
C ILE A 37 -4.02 -2.77 1.24
N LEU A 38 -4.21 -3.94 1.85
CA LEU A 38 -4.74 -5.13 1.20
C LEU A 38 -6.22 -5.32 1.55
N ALA A 39 -7.09 -5.37 0.54
CA ALA A 39 -8.51 -5.67 0.73
C ALA A 39 -8.73 -7.17 0.95
N MET A 40 -9.66 -7.54 1.84
CA MET A 40 -10.18 -8.91 1.91
C MET A 40 -11.68 -8.89 1.68
N THR A 41 -12.18 -9.49 0.60
CA THR A 41 -13.61 -9.43 0.25
C THR A 41 -14.25 -10.81 0.23
N ALA A 42 -15.43 -10.99 0.84
CA ALA A 42 -16.23 -12.22 0.70
C ALA A 42 -17.06 -12.26 -0.58
N ASP A 43 -17.16 -11.14 -1.28
CA ASP A 43 -17.99 -10.99 -2.46
C ASP A 43 -17.20 -10.24 -3.54
N VAL A 44 -16.78 -10.97 -4.57
CA VAL A 44 -16.06 -10.40 -5.72
C VAL A 44 -16.99 -9.51 -6.55
N ILE A 45 -18.30 -9.65 -6.37
CA ILE A 45 -19.33 -9.00 -7.19
C ILE A 45 -19.76 -7.66 -6.58
N HIS A 46 -19.81 -7.53 -5.24
CA HIS A 46 -20.27 -6.30 -4.56
C HIS A 46 -19.18 -5.29 -4.18
N ALA A 47 -17.92 -5.72 -4.12
CA ALA A 47 -16.77 -4.83 -4.11
C ALA A 47 -16.01 -5.10 -5.40
N THR A 48 -16.39 -4.41 -6.47
CA THR A 48 -15.71 -4.62 -7.74
C THR A 48 -14.23 -4.33 -7.51
N TYR A 49 -13.35 -5.22 -7.98
CA TYR A 49 -11.90 -5.03 -7.92
C TYR A 49 -11.48 -3.59 -8.25
N GLU A 50 -12.18 -2.98 -9.21
CA GLU A 50 -12.04 -1.58 -9.57
C GLU A 50 -12.35 -0.58 -8.45
N GLU A 51 -13.38 -0.76 -7.64
CA GLU A 51 -13.70 0.13 -6.52
C GLU A 51 -12.63 0.06 -5.42
N CYS A 52 -12.10 -1.14 -5.16
CA CYS A 52 -10.98 -1.33 -4.23
C CYS A 52 -9.75 -0.55 -4.71
N LEU A 53 -9.43 -0.63 -6.01
CA LEU A 53 -8.33 0.14 -6.58
C LEU A 53 -8.62 1.65 -6.61
N LYS A 54 -9.82 2.07 -7.03
CA LYS A 54 -10.24 3.49 -7.10
C LYS A 54 -10.17 4.17 -5.74
N CYS A 55 -10.43 3.45 -4.65
CA CYS A 55 -10.32 4.02 -3.30
C CYS A 55 -8.88 4.07 -2.75
N GLY A 56 -7.90 3.56 -3.51
CA GLY A 56 -6.49 3.60 -3.17
C GLY A 56 -5.97 2.40 -2.37
N MET A 57 -6.57 1.22 -2.51
CA MET A 57 -5.97 -0.03 -2.00
C MET A 57 -4.89 -0.54 -2.97
N ASP A 58 -3.88 -1.23 -2.44
CA ASP A 58 -2.73 -1.70 -3.23
C ASP A 58 -2.87 -3.15 -3.69
N GLY A 59 -3.87 -3.86 -3.16
CA GLY A 59 -4.19 -5.21 -3.57
C GLY A 59 -5.48 -5.73 -2.95
N TYR A 60 -5.84 -6.96 -3.28
CA TYR A 60 -6.97 -7.65 -2.71
C TYR A 60 -6.75 -9.17 -2.62
N VAL A 61 -7.54 -9.82 -1.78
CA VAL A 61 -7.71 -11.28 -1.71
C VAL A 61 -9.18 -11.61 -1.44
N SER A 62 -9.73 -12.61 -2.15
CA SER A 62 -11.13 -13.02 -2.02
C SER A 62 -11.28 -14.09 -0.95
N LYS A 63 -12.31 -14.00 -0.10
CA LYS A 63 -12.69 -15.00 0.90
C LYS A 63 -13.73 -15.97 0.31
N PRO A 64 -13.68 -17.26 0.67
CA PRO A 64 -12.59 -17.89 1.42
C PRO A 64 -11.29 -17.91 0.60
N PHE A 65 -10.14 -17.79 1.27
CA PHE A 65 -8.81 -17.91 0.66
C PHE A 65 -7.99 -18.97 1.38
N GLU A 66 -7.10 -19.61 0.63
CA GLU A 66 -5.99 -20.38 1.18
C GLU A 66 -4.94 -19.43 1.78
N GLU A 67 -4.25 -19.88 2.84
CA GLU A 67 -3.21 -19.08 3.52
C GLU A 67 -2.10 -18.63 2.54
N GLU A 68 -1.69 -19.53 1.64
CA GLU A 68 -0.70 -19.26 0.59
C GLU A 68 -1.09 -18.04 -0.27
N ASN A 69 -2.38 -17.90 -0.62
CA ASN A 69 -2.86 -16.78 -1.43
C ASN A 69 -2.74 -15.45 -0.66
N LEU A 70 -2.99 -15.46 0.64
CA LEU A 70 -2.81 -14.29 1.49
C LEU A 70 -1.33 -13.92 1.61
N TYR A 71 -0.46 -14.91 1.87
CA TYR A 71 0.98 -14.69 1.97
C TYR A 71 1.56 -14.12 0.68
N GLN A 72 1.19 -14.67 -0.47
CA GLN A 72 1.62 -14.16 -1.78
C GLN A 72 1.13 -12.74 -2.04
N ALA A 73 -0.11 -12.41 -1.65
CA ALA A 73 -0.63 -11.05 -1.79
C ALA A 73 0.14 -10.05 -0.93
N VAL A 74 0.45 -10.42 0.32
CA VAL A 74 1.20 -9.60 1.28
C VAL A 74 2.67 -9.44 0.88
N ALA A 75 3.31 -10.52 0.42
CA ALA A 75 4.73 -10.54 0.05
C ALA A 75 5.09 -9.50 -1.03
N LYS A 76 4.14 -9.17 -1.94
CA LYS A 76 4.30 -8.15 -2.99
C LYS A 76 4.65 -6.76 -2.44
N PHE A 77 4.33 -6.48 -1.18
CA PHE A 77 4.56 -5.18 -0.57
C PHE A 77 5.91 -5.06 0.17
N PHE A 78 6.61 -6.17 0.37
CA PHE A 78 7.92 -6.17 1.00
C PHE A 78 9.00 -6.23 -0.08
N LYS A 79 9.94 -5.27 -0.06
CA LYS A 79 11.16 -5.39 -0.86
C LYS A 79 12.06 -6.41 -0.19
N SER A 80 12.48 -7.44 -0.93
CA SER A 80 13.60 -8.27 -0.49
C SER A 80 14.81 -7.36 -0.30
N LYS A 81 15.45 -7.45 0.87
CA LYS A 81 16.82 -6.94 1.03
C LYS A 81 17.63 -7.70 -0.01
N PRO A 82 18.31 -7.04 -0.97
CA PRO A 82 19.30 -7.75 -1.77
C PRO A 82 20.27 -8.32 -0.75
N MET A 83 20.35 -9.65 -0.70
CA MET A 83 21.37 -10.35 0.07
C MET A 83 22.68 -9.75 -0.40
N SER A 84 23.35 -8.96 0.45
CA SER A 84 24.71 -8.53 0.19
C SER A 84 25.53 -9.82 0.17
N ALA A 85 25.79 -10.32 -1.03
CA ALA A 85 26.74 -11.39 -1.25
C ALA A 85 28.05 -10.96 -0.57
N SER A 86 28.49 -11.76 0.39
CA SER A 86 29.78 -11.61 1.06
C SER A 86 30.89 -12.09 0.14
#